data_AF-A0ABD5NB07-F1
#
_entry.id   AF-A0ABD5NB07-F1
#
_cell.length_a   1.000
_cell.length_b   1.000
_cell.length_c   1.000
_cell.angle_alpha   90.00
_cell.angle_beta   90.00
_cell.angle_gamma   90.00
#
_symmetry.space_group_name_H-M   'P 1'
#
loop_
_entity.id
_entity.type
_entity.pdbx_description
1 polymer ?
#
loop_
_entity_poly.entity_id
_entity_poly.type
_entity_poly.pdbx_seq_one_letter_code
_entity_poly.pdbx_strand_id
1 'polypeptide(L)' 'MPRCRNCDSHVTLQFARVFGDNEDRVHSCIDCVPNAELDDGAASVSDEPPEAGAANWGQ' A
#
# COMPACT_ATOMS: atom_id res chain seq x y z
N MET A 1 -2.62 -10.56 16.24
CA MET A 1 -3.44 -10.16 15.07
C MET A 1 -2.86 -8.86 14.54
N PRO A 2 -2.59 -8.77 13.22
CA PRO A 2 -2.08 -7.55 12.61
C PRO A 2 -3.13 -6.44 12.71
N ARG A 3 -2.63 -5.20 12.81
CA ARG A 3 -3.45 -3.99 12.97
C ARG A 3 -2.91 -2.89 12.08
N CYS A 4 -3.79 -2.04 11.58
CA CYS A 4 -3.40 -0.88 10.80
C CYS A 4 -2.65 0.13 11.68
N ARG A 5 -1.51 0.68 11.23
CA ARG A 5 -0.81 1.72 12.01
C ARG A 5 -1.44 3.11 11.90
N ASN A 6 -2.25 3.36 10.87
CA ASN A 6 -2.91 4.65 10.67
C ASN A 6 -4.17 4.82 11.54
N CYS A 7 -5.01 3.78 11.67
CA CYS A 7 -6.26 3.85 12.43
C CYS A 7 -6.41 2.82 13.56
N ASP A 8 -5.40 1.98 13.80
CA ASP A 8 -5.42 0.86 14.75
C ASP A 8 -6.54 -0.18 14.51
N SER A 9 -7.21 -0.12 13.35
CA SER A 9 -8.27 -1.06 13.00
C SER A 9 -7.73 -2.47 12.75
N HIS A 10 -8.55 -3.48 13.04
CA HIS A 10 -8.17 -4.88 12.93
C HIS A 10 -8.06 -5.30 11.45
N VAL A 11 -6.93 -5.92 11.08
CA VAL A 11 -6.72 -6.45 9.73
C VAL A 11 -6.41 -7.94 9.76
N THR A 12 -6.64 -8.63 8.64
CA THR A 12 -6.37 -10.06 8.52
C THR A 12 -4.89 -10.32 8.19
N LEU A 13 -4.39 -11.50 8.57
CA LEU A 13 -3.03 -11.94 8.20
C LEU A 13 -2.82 -12.00 6.68
N GLN A 14 -3.84 -12.41 5.92
CA GLN A 14 -3.77 -12.39 4.46
C GLN A 14 -3.61 -10.98 3.90
N PHE A 15 -4.30 -10.00 4.50
CA PHE A 15 -4.19 -8.60 4.08
C PHE A 15 -2.78 -8.06 4.37
N ALA A 16 -2.27 -8.31 5.58
CA ALA A 16 -0.92 -7.92 5.98
C ALA A 16 0.18 -8.55 5.12
N ARG A 17 -0.06 -9.73 4.55
CA ARG A 17 0.90 -10.40 3.66
C ARG A 17 0.98 -9.77 2.26
N VAL A 18 -0.08 -9.09 1.81
CA VAL A 18 -0.15 -8.47 0.48
C VAL A 18 0.17 -6.97 0.54
N PHE A 19 -0.34 -6.31 1.57
CA PHE A 19 -0.29 -4.84 1.73
C PHE A 19 0.53 -4.39 2.96
N GLY A 20 1.09 -5.33 3.72
CA GLY A 20 1.98 -5.01 4.82
C GLY A 20 3.42 -4.91 4.39
N ASP A 21 4.26 -4.40 5.29
CA ASP A 21 5.70 -4.31 5.08
C ASP A 21 6.41 -5.67 5.32
N ASN A 22 7.75 -5.65 5.30
CA ASN A 22 8.59 -6.81 5.59
C ASN A 22 8.37 -7.42 7.00
N GLU A 23 7.78 -6.67 7.94
CA GLU A 23 7.34 -7.16 9.25
C GLU A 23 5.84 -7.52 9.31
N ASP A 24 5.15 -7.68 8.18
CA ASP A 24 3.69 -7.88 8.11
C ASP A 24 2.90 -6.73 8.79
N ARG A 25 3.42 -5.49 8.78
CA ARG A 25 2.70 -4.32 9.35
C ARG A 25 2.03 -3.53 8.25
N VAL A 26 0.73 -3.31 8.42
CA VAL A 26 -0.10 -2.57 7.47
C VAL A 26 -0.10 -1.08 7.85
N HIS A 27 0.38 -0.23 6.94
CA HIS A 27 0.36 1.22 7.15
C HIS A 27 -1.04 1.80 6.93
N SER A 28 -1.72 1.39 5.86
CA SER A 28 -3.07 1.83 5.49
C SER A 28 -3.96 0.62 5.24
N CYS A 29 -5.17 0.58 5.82
CA CYS A 29 -6.14 -0.49 5.60
C CYS A 29 -7.32 -0.02 4.75
N ILE A 30 -8.18 -0.95 4.36
CA ILE A 30 -9.42 -0.70 3.58
C ILE A 30 -10.39 0.30 4.22
N ASP A 31 -10.28 0.50 5.54
CA ASP A 31 -11.10 1.45 6.29
C ASP A 31 -10.54 2.88 6.21
N CYS A 32 -9.22 3.01 6.04
CA CYS A 32 -8.56 4.30 5.86
C CYS A 32 -8.69 4.81 4.43
N VAL A 33 -8.53 3.91 3.45
CA VAL A 33 -8.48 4.23 2.02
C VAL A 33 -9.15 3.11 1.21
N PRO A 34 -9.78 3.43 0.07
CA PRO A 34 -10.38 2.42 -0.80
C PRO A 34 -9.31 1.49 -1.39
N ASN A 35 -9.70 0.25 -1.69
CA ASN A 35 -8.80 -0.80 -2.25
C ASN A 35 -8.00 -0.36 -3.47
N ALA A 36 -8.58 0.48 -4.32
CA ALA A 36 -7.92 0.99 -5.51
C ALA A 36 -6.67 1.82 -5.18
N GLU A 37 -6.70 2.55 -4.06
CA GLU A 37 -5.56 3.35 -3.59
C GLU A 37 -4.51 2.48 -2.91
N LEU A 38 -4.93 1.37 -2.27
CA LEU A 38 -4.02 0.39 -1.68
C LEU A 38 -3.17 -0.35 -2.74
N ASP A 39 -3.77 -0.63 -3.90
CA ASP A 39 -3.12 -1.31 -5.05
C ASP A 39 -2.16 -0.38 -5.80
N ASP A 40 -2.46 0.92 -5.86
CA ASP A 40 -1.61 1.97 -6.47
C ASP A 40 -0.31 2.25 -5.66
N GLY A 41 -0.10 1.53 -4.55
CA GLY A 41 1.08 1.67 -3.70
C GLY A 41 0.87 2.55 -2.47
N ALA A 42 -0.35 3.01 -2.14
CA ALA A 42 -0.54 3.76 -0.89
C ALA A 42 -0.31 2.93 0.38
N ALA A 43 -0.31 1.60 0.27
CA ALA A 43 -0.02 0.68 1.38
C ALA A 43 1.49 0.49 1.63
N SER A 44 2.29 0.54 0.57
CA SER A 44 3.74 0.46 0.60
C SER A 44 4.29 1.82 0.20
N VAL A 45 4.77 2.62 1.16
CA VAL A 45 5.59 3.80 0.84
C VAL A 45 6.90 3.35 0.18
N SER A 46 6.82 2.85 -1.04
CA SER A 46 7.93 2.77 -1.96
C SER A 46 8.18 4.22 -2.34
N ASP A 47 9.22 4.75 -1.74
CA ASP A 47 9.90 6.00 -2.08
C ASP A 47 10.37 5.93 -3.56
N GLU A 48 9.43 5.95 -4.50
CA GLU A 48 9.68 6.24 -5.90
C GLU A 48 8.77 7.42 -6.28
N PRO A 49 9.33 8.63 -6.44
CA PRO A 49 8.57 9.76 -6.97
C PRO A 49 8.00 9.38 -8.34
N PRO A 50 6.76 9.79 -8.67
CA PRO A 50 6.14 9.49 -9.96
C PRO A 50 6.82 10.31 -11.08
N GLU A 51 8.00 9.88 -11.52
CA GLU A 51 8.73 10.53 -12.62
C GLU A 51 9.44 9.55 -13.55
N ALA A 52 8.76 8.51 -14.04
CA ALA A 52 9.21 7.83 -15.27
C ALA A 52 8.10 7.12 -16.05
N GLY A 53 6.92 7.73 -16.12
CA GLY A 53 6.07 7.58 -17.31
C GLY A 53 6.75 8.28 -18.50
N ALA A 54 7.89 7.77 -18.96
CA ALA A 54 8.55 8.24 -20.17
C ALA A 54 7.68 7.86 -21.38
N ALA A 55 6.70 8.71 -21.65
CA ALA A 55 6.04 8.85 -22.93
C ALA A 55 7.10 9.26 -23.98
N ASN A 56 7.90 8.32 -24.44
CA ASN A 56 8.75 8.44 -25.63
C ASN A 56 8.75 7.09 -26.38
N TRP A 57 7.55 6.66 -26.77
CA TRP A 57 7.40 5.64 -27.80
C TRP A 57 7.48 6.31 -29.17
N GLY A 58 8.70 6.42 -29.68
CA GLY A 58 9.03 6.57 -31.11
C GLY A 58 9.16 8.00 -31.63
N GLN A 59 10.40 8.43 -31.89
CA GLN A 59 10.82 9.40 -32.91
C GLN A 59 12.16 8.96 -33.51
#